data_AF-A0A9X5YV53-F1
#
_entry.id   AF-A0A9X5YV53-F1
#
_cell.length_a   1.000
_cell.length_b   1.000
_cell.length_c   1.000
_cell.angle_alpha   90.00
_cell.angle_beta   90.00
_cell.angle_gamma   90.00
#
_symmetry.space_group_name_H-M   'P 1'
#
loop_
_entity.id
_entity.type
_entity.pdbx_description
1 polymer ?
#
loop_
_entity_poly.entity_id
_entity_poly.type
_entity_poly.pdbx_seq_one_letter_code
_entity_poly.pdbx_strand_id
1 'polypeptide(L)' 'MDYLIKKTGRSRTRCFQLTQRPSFPEPVQRTALGRLWRKGDVDRWIEIYRPKDAQQSTDT' A
#
# COMPACT_ATOMS: atom_id res chain seq x y z
N MET A 1 -0.94 6.00 -5.46
CA MET A 1 0.04 5.95 -4.35
C MET A 1 -0.52 6.53 -3.06
N ASP A 2 -1.37 7.55 -3.11
CA ASP A 2 -1.85 8.26 -1.91
C ASP A 2 -2.64 7.38 -0.95
N TYR A 3 -3.26 6.30 -1.46
CA TYR A 3 -3.92 5.30 -0.63
C TYR A 3 -2.96 4.60 0.36
N LEU A 4 -1.75 4.24 -0.09
CA LEU A 4 -0.73 3.63 0.79
C LEU A 4 -0.23 4.61 1.84
N ILE A 5 -0.09 5.89 1.47
CA ILE A 5 0.32 6.95 2.39
C ILE A 5 -0.73 7.08 3.50
N LYS A 6 -2.01 7.15 3.14
CA LYS A 6 -3.11 7.20 4.10
C LYS A 6 -3.13 5.99 5.03
N LYS A 7 -2.97 4.79 4.49
CA LYS A 7 -3.06 3.54 5.27
C LYS A 7 -1.85 3.25 6.13
N THR A 8 -0.66 3.70 5.74
CA THR A 8 0.59 3.37 6.44
C THR A 8 1.22 4.55 7.17
N GLY A 9 0.71 5.77 6.96
CA GLY A 9 1.27 7.01 7.52
C GLY A 9 2.68 7.36 7.00
N ARG A 10 3.15 6.71 5.92
CA ARG A 10 4.54 6.86 5.44
C ARG A 10 4.65 7.82 4.26
N SER A 11 5.83 8.39 4.10
CA SER A 11 6.16 9.23 2.95
C SER A 11 5.99 8.47 1.62
N ARG A 12 5.74 9.24 0.55
CA ARG A 12 5.57 8.71 -0.81
C ARG A 12 6.76 7.85 -1.26
N THR A 13 7.98 8.28 -0.96
CA THR A 13 9.22 7.54 -1.27
C THR A 13 9.25 6.17 -0.58
N ARG A 14 8.86 6.11 0.70
CA ARG A 14 8.85 4.85 1.43
C ARG A 14 7.73 3.94 0.94
N CYS A 15 6.56 4.47 0.60
CA CYS A 15 5.50 3.72 -0.06
C CYS A 15 5.96 3.14 -1.40
N PHE A 16 6.69 3.92 -2.21
CA PHE A 16 7.24 3.43 -3.47
C PHE A 16 8.21 2.26 -3.27
N GLN A 17 9.12 2.35 -2.28
CA GLN A 17 10.00 1.24 -1.91
C GLN A 17 9.21 -0.02 -1.50
N LEU A 18 8.08 0.12 -0.80
CA LEU A 18 7.22 -1.03 -0.48
C LEU A 18 6.73 -1.71 -1.74
N THR A 19 6.33 -0.95 -2.76
CA THR A 19 5.81 -1.50 -4.02
C THR A 19 6.86 -2.18 -4.90
N GLN A 20 8.15 -2.12 -4.52
CA GLN A 20 9.21 -2.88 -5.17
C GLN A 20 9.54 -4.19 -4.46
N ARG A 21 8.96 -4.44 -3.28
CA ARG A 21 9.21 -5.67 -2.54
C ARG A 21 8.49 -6.85 -3.21
N PRO A 22 9.10 -8.04 -3.25
CA PRO A 22 8.46 -9.23 -3.83
C PRO A 22 7.23 -9.68 -3.04
N SER A 23 7.16 -9.33 -1.75
CA SER A 23 6.00 -9.59 -0.91
C SER A 23 4.80 -8.68 -1.19
N PHE A 24 4.99 -7.59 -1.95
CA PHE A 24 3.94 -6.60 -2.19
C PHE A 24 3.03 -7.06 -3.34
N PRO A 25 1.71 -6.83 -3.27
CA PRO A 25 0.78 -7.30 -4.30
C PRO A 25 1.12 -6.76 -5.68
N GLU A 26 0.85 -7.59 -6.69
CA GLU A 26 1.02 -7.19 -8.07
C GLU A 26 0.03 -6.08 -8.45
N PRO A 27 0.47 -5.11 -9.27
CA PRO A 27 -0.44 -4.10 -9.76
C PRO A 27 -1.44 -4.73 -10.74
N VAL A 28 -2.70 -4.39 -10.56
CA VAL A 28 -3.81 -4.78 -11.42
C VAL A 28 -3.66 -4.20 -12.82
N GLN A 29 -3.02 -3.02 -12.90
CA GLN A 29 -2.70 -2.40 -14.18
C GLN A 29 -1.38 -1.66 -14.10
N ARG A 30 -0.57 -1.83 -15.15
CA ARG A 30 0.65 -1.05 -15.40
C ARG A 30 0.32 -0.11 -16.56
N THR A 31 0.40 1.19 -16.31
CA THR A 31 0.15 2.24 -17.30
C THR A 31 1.45 3.00 -17.57
N ALA A 32 1.49 3.81 -18.63
CA ALA A 32 2.65 4.67 -18.91
C ALA A 32 2.97 5.64 -17.75
N LEU A 33 1.96 6.01 -16.95
CA LEU A 33 2.06 6.96 -15.84
C LEU A 33 2.31 6.28 -14.48
N GLY A 34 2.24 4.95 -14.39
CA GLY A 34 2.53 4.24 -13.15
C GLY A 34 1.81 2.91 -12.99
N ARG A 35 1.51 2.57 -11.74
CA ARG A 35 0.96 1.28 -11.34
C ARG A 35 -0.31 1.52 -10.54
N LEU A 36 -1.34 0.72 -10.83
CA LEU A 36 -2.62 0.74 -10.15
C LEU A 36 -2.80 -0.58 -9.41
N TRP A 37 -3.20 -0.51 -8.15
CA TRP A 37 -3.47 -1.66 -7.29
C TRP A 37 -4.93 -1.67 -6.86
N ARG A 38 -5.49 -2.87 -6.69
CA ARG A 38 -6.78 -3.05 -6.03
C ARG A 38 -6.62 -2.74 -4.55
N LYS A 39 -7.61 -2.03 -4.00
CA LYS A 39 -7.63 -1.69 -2.56
C LYS A 39 -7.58 -2.94 -1.69
N GLY A 40 -8.38 -3.96 -2.02
CA GLY A 40 -8.44 -5.21 -1.26
C GLY A 40 -7.13 -5.98 -1.18
N ASP A 41 -6.31 -5.96 -2.25
CA ASP A 41 -5.01 -6.64 -2.24
C ASP A 41 -4.01 -5.89 -1.34
N VAL A 42 -4.07 -4.56 -1.35
CA VAL A 42 -3.26 -3.72 -0.45
C VAL A 42 -3.71 -3.89 0.99
N ASP A 43 -5.02 -3.89 1.27
CA ASP A 43 -5.57 -4.09 2.62
C ASP A 43 -5.13 -5.44 3.19
N ARG A 44 -5.32 -6.53 2.43
CA ARG A 44 -4.87 -7.87 2.83
C ARG A 44 -3.36 -7.92 3.08
N TRP A 45 -2.57 -7.27 2.22
CA TRP A 45 -1.12 -7.20 2.41
C TRP A 45 -0.75 -6.47 3.72
N ILE A 46 -1.44 -5.37 4.03
CA ILE A 46 -1.24 -4.63 5.28
C ILE A 46 -1.61 -5.50 6.47
N GLU A 47 -2.74 -6.21 6.43
CA GLU A 47 -3.15 -7.12 7.51
C GLU A 47 -2.12 -8.23 7.78
N ILE A 48 -1.59 -8.86 6.71
CA ILE A 48 -0.64 -9.97 6.82
C ILE A 48 0.74 -9.49 7.28
N TYR A 49 1.28 -8.45 6.64
CA TYR A 49 2.68 -8.06 6.83
C TYR A 49 2.87 -6.88 7.79
N ARG A 50 1.81 -6.12 8.07
CA ARG A 50 1.86 -4.87 8.84
C ARG A 50 0.60 -4.67 9.71
N PRO A 51 0.27 -5.62 10.60
CA PRO A 51 -0.93 -5.51 11.43
C PRO A 51 -0.98 -4.23 12.29
N LYS A 52 0.17 -3.65 12.64
CA LYS A 52 0.27 -2.35 13.34
C LYS A 52 -0.25 -1.17 12.52
N ASP A 53 -0.13 -1.23 11.20
CA ASP A 53 -0.62 -0.19 10.30
C ASP A 53 -2.12 -0.38 9.98
N ALA A 54 -2.66 -1.60 10.11
CA ALA A 54 -4.08 -1.90 9.88
C ALA A 54 -5.00 -1.18 10.88
N GLN A 55 -4.53 -0.98 12.12
CA GLN A 55 -5.31 -0.39 13.21
C GLN A 55 -5.43 1.15 13.13
N GLN A 56 -4.72 1.83 12.21
CA GLN A 56 -4.66 3.30 12.16
C GLN A 56 -5.82 3.95 11.38
N SER A 57 -6.96 3.27 11.20
CA SER A 57 -8.14 3.84 10.52
C SER A 57 -9.20 4.39 11.49
N THR A 58 -8.88 4.55 12.78
CA THR A 58 -9.83 5.06 13.78
C THR A 58 -9.12 5.99 14.76
N ASP A 59 -8.65 7.15 14.30
CA ASP A 59 -8.56 8.34 15.16
C ASP A 59 -8.34 9.60 14.30
N THR A 60 -9.10 10.65 14.60
CA THR A 60 -9.23 11.98 13.95
C THR A 60 -10.37 12.13 12.93
#